data_AF-A0A7S4D4Z6-F1
#
_entry.id   AF-A0A7S4D4Z6-F1
#
_cell.length_a   1.000
_cell.length_b   1.000
_cell.length_c   1.000
_cell.angle_alpha   90.00
_cell.angle_beta   90.00
_cell.angle_gamma   90.00
#
_symmetry.space_group_name_H-M   'P 1'
#
loop_
_entity.id
_entity.type
_entity.pdbx_description
1 polymer ?
#
loop_
_entity_poly.entity_id
_entity_poly.type
_entity_poly.pdbx_seq_one_letter_code
_entity_poly.pdbx_strand_id
1 'polypeptide(L)'
;EGEVDQQVEILTEILWKAFTAATPRRKRPLWKKSVPWWTEELGRVKKAFYRARKLRRRSEWHRQEYQKMAVEWKRAMRRAKADSWRKFCSEVEDPWDMIYKILKG
;
A
#
# COMPACT_ATOMS: atom_id res chain seq x y z
N GLU A 1 35.91 -25.75 15.54
CA GLU A 1 34.94 -25.27 14.53
C GLU A 1 34.26 -23.93 14.88
N GLY A 2 34.24 -23.44 16.14
CA GLY A 2 33.47 -22.23 16.49
C GLY A 2 34.10 -20.85 16.22
N GLU A 3 35.38 -20.73 15.88
CA GLU A 3 36.04 -19.42 15.71
C GLU A 3 35.69 -18.75 14.37
N VAL A 4 35.65 -19.54 13.30
CA VAL A 4 35.26 -19.05 11.96
C VAL A 4 33.80 -18.61 11.97
N ASP A 5 32.92 -19.37 12.60
CA ASP A 5 31.50 -19.04 12.72
C ASP A 5 31.29 -17.74 13.50
N GLN A 6 32.02 -17.54 14.60
CA GLN A 6 31.99 -16.27 15.35
C GLN A 6 32.44 -15.08 14.50
N GLN A 7 33.51 -15.23 13.72
CA GLN A 7 33.98 -14.15 12.84
C GLN A 7 32.99 -13.82 11.73
N VAL A 8 32.32 -14.83 11.16
CA VAL A 8 31.27 -14.65 10.16
C VAL A 8 30.07 -13.90 10.75
N GLU A 9 29.68 -14.21 11.99
CA GLU A 9 28.55 -13.56 12.65
C GLU A 9 28.85 -12.09 12.97
N ILE A 10 30.05 -11.80 13.49
CA ILE A 10 30.53 -10.42 13.72
C ILE A 10 30.55 -9.62 12.41
N LEU A 11 31.11 -10.20 11.35
CA LEU A 11 31.16 -9.53 10.04
C LEU A 11 29.76 -9.25 9.49
N THR A 12 28.85 -10.21 9.61
CA THR A 12 27.46 -10.08 9.17
C THR A 12 26.74 -8.97 9.92
N GLU A 13 26.93 -8.89 11.24
CA GLU A 13 26.38 -7.80 12.04
C GLU A 13 26.92 -6.43 11.62
N ILE A 14 28.23 -6.30 11.42
CA ILE A 14 28.87 -5.05 11.03
C ILE A 14 28.33 -4.59 9.67
N LEU A 15 28.26 -5.50 8.70
CA LEU A 15 27.72 -5.23 7.37
C LEU A 15 26.25 -4.81 7.44
N TRP A 16 25.44 -5.48 8.26
CA TRP A 16 24.03 -5.13 8.44
C TRP A 16 23.86 -3.75 9.12
N LYS A 17 24.66 -3.45 10.14
CA LYS A 17 24.69 -2.15 10.81
C LYS A 17 25.11 -1.03 9.85
N ALA A 18 26.17 -1.23 9.07
CA ALA A 18 26.62 -0.29 8.05
C ALA A 18 25.55 -0.08 6.96
N PHE A 19 24.93 -1.16 6.47
CA PHE A 19 23.86 -1.09 5.48
C PHE A 19 22.64 -0.33 6.00
N THR A 20 22.19 -0.59 7.22
CA THR A 20 21.03 0.08 7.82
C THR A 20 21.31 1.56 8.10
N ALA A 21 22.53 1.92 8.51
CA ALA A 21 22.97 3.29 8.69
C ALA A 21 23.09 4.06 7.36
N ALA A 22 23.67 3.44 6.32
CA ALA A 22 23.82 4.04 5.00
C ALA A 22 22.50 4.09 4.20
N THR A 23 21.55 3.20 4.53
CA THR A 23 20.28 3.06 3.81
C THR A 23 19.08 3.25 4.74
N PRO A 24 18.94 4.42 5.40
CA PRO A 24 17.81 4.67 6.28
C PRO A 24 16.51 4.59 5.48
N ARG A 25 15.62 3.66 5.86
CA ARG A 25 14.31 3.52 5.21
C ARG A 25 13.58 4.85 5.35
N ARG A 26 13.38 5.56 4.23
CA ARG A 26 12.58 6.80 4.21
C ARG A 26 11.19 6.48 4.77
N LYS A 27 10.95 6.86 6.02
CA LYS A 27 9.61 6.84 6.59
C LYS A 27 8.78 7.81 5.76
N ARG A 28 7.65 7.35 5.20
CA ARG A 28 6.71 8.29 4.60
C ARG A 28 6.32 9.30 5.70
N PRO A 29 6.35 10.61 5.41
CA PRO A 29 5.97 11.58 6.41
C PRO A 29 4.55 11.27 6.90
N LEU A 30 4.33 11.25 8.21
CA LEU A 30 3.02 10.94 8.81
C LEU A 30 1.92 11.88 8.30
N TRP A 31 2.29 13.11 7.90
CA TRP A 31 1.40 14.09 7.29
C TRP A 31 1.02 13.78 5.85
N LYS A 32 1.80 12.97 5.12
CA LYS A 32 1.34 12.31 3.89
C LYS A 32 0.47 11.11 4.28
N LYS A 33 -0.61 11.37 5.02
CA LYS A 33 -1.67 10.40 5.24
C LYS A 33 -2.10 9.94 3.84
N SER A 34 -2.16 8.63 3.66
CA SER A 34 -2.76 8.09 2.43
C SER A 34 -4.12 8.75 2.25
N VAL A 35 -4.52 9.01 1.01
CA VAL A 35 -5.82 9.60 0.68
C VAL A 35 -6.94 9.01 1.55
N PRO A 36 -7.92 9.79 2.04
CA PRO A 36 -8.86 9.35 3.09
C PRO A 36 -9.61 8.04 2.78
N TRP A 37 -9.82 7.75 1.50
CA TRP A 37 -10.46 6.53 1.01
C TRP A 37 -9.54 5.31 0.95
N TRP A 38 -8.27 5.44 1.30
CA TRP A 38 -7.31 4.35 1.24
C TRP A 38 -7.38 3.47 2.48
N THR A 39 -7.88 2.25 2.31
CA THR A 39 -7.96 1.26 3.38
C THR A 39 -6.86 0.19 3.27
N GLU A 40 -6.58 -0.51 4.37
CA GLU A 40 -5.64 -1.63 4.36
C GLU A 40 -6.13 -2.76 3.45
N GLU A 41 -7.44 -3.05 3.48
CA GLU A 41 -8.11 -4.00 2.58
C GLU A 41 -7.84 -3.65 1.11
N LEU A 42 -8.02 -2.37 0.73
CA LEU A 42 -7.73 -1.90 -0.62
C LEU A 42 -6.26 -2.11 -0.99
N GLY A 43 -5.35 -1.94 -0.03
CA GLY A 43 -3.93 -2.26 -0.18
C GLY A 43 -3.67 -3.74 -0.46
N ARG A 44 -4.36 -4.65 0.23
CA ARG A 44 -4.27 -6.11 0.04
C ARG A 44 -4.80 -6.51 -1.35
N VAL A 45 -5.98 -6.03 -1.73
CA VAL A 45 -6.59 -6.29 -3.05
C VAL A 45 -5.72 -5.72 -4.17
N LYS A 46 -5.14 -4.52 -4.00
CA LYS A 46 -4.18 -3.96 -4.96
C LYS A 46 -2.99 -4.89 -5.17
N LYS A 47 -2.37 -5.39 -4.09
CA LYS A 47 -1.23 -6.31 -4.19
C LYS A 47 -1.60 -7.56 -4.98
N ALA A 48 -2.76 -8.17 -4.70
CA ALA A 48 -3.25 -9.34 -5.42
C ALA A 48 -3.46 -9.04 -6.91
N PHE A 49 -4.11 -7.92 -7.24
CA PHE A 49 -4.30 -7.47 -8.62
C PHE A 49 -2.98 -7.30 -9.38
N TYR A 50 -1.98 -6.62 -8.80
CA TYR A 50 -0.68 -6.43 -9.47
C TYR A 50 0.10 -7.73 -9.64
N ARG A 51 -0.01 -8.66 -8.68
CA ARG A 51 0.56 -10.01 -8.82
C ARG A 51 -0.09 -10.75 -10.00
N ALA A 52 -1.41 -10.80 -10.05
CA ALA A 52 -2.13 -11.44 -11.15
C ALA A 52 -1.85 -10.76 -12.50
N ARG A 53 -1.78 -9.43 -12.54
CA ARG A 53 -1.41 -8.65 -13.74
C ARG A 53 -0.03 -9.02 -14.28
N LYS A 54 0.95 -9.26 -13.42
CA LYS A 54 2.30 -9.68 -13.82
C LYS A 54 2.29 -11.08 -14.45
N LEU A 55 1.46 -11.99 -13.93
CA LEU A 55 1.41 -13.38 -14.34
C LEU A 55 0.45 -13.66 -15.52
N ARG A 56 -0.44 -12.72 -15.87
CA ARG A 56 -1.55 -12.90 -16.83
C ARG A 56 -1.20 -13.50 -18.21
N ARG A 57 0.07 -13.41 -18.63
CA ARG A 57 0.55 -13.91 -19.92
C ARG A 57 1.13 -15.33 -19.84
N ARG A 58 1.21 -15.94 -18.65
CA ARG A 58 1.84 -17.25 -18.45
C ARG A 58 0.95 -18.43 -18.86
N SER A 59 -0.36 -18.32 -18.67
CA SER A 59 -1.34 -19.32 -19.13
C SER A 59 -2.76 -18.74 -19.13
N GLU A 60 -3.72 -19.47 -19.72
CA GLU A 60 -5.14 -19.10 -19.66
C GLU A 60 -5.67 -19.03 -18.22
N TRP A 61 -5.23 -19.94 -17.34
CA TRP A 61 -5.57 -19.87 -15.92
C TRP A 61 -5.12 -18.53 -15.28
N HIS A 62 -3.88 -18.09 -15.56
CA HIS A 62 -3.40 -16.80 -15.05
C HIS A 62 -4.16 -15.61 -15.66
N ARG A 63 -4.67 -15.75 -16.89
CA ARG A 63 -5.51 -14.73 -17.54
C ARG A 63 -6.87 -14.60 -16.83
N GLN A 64 -7.51 -15.73 -16.52
CA GLN A 64 -8.77 -15.76 -15.79
C GLN A 64 -8.61 -15.18 -14.38
N GLU A 65 -7.55 -15.56 -13.67
CA GLU A 65 -7.24 -15.02 -12.34
C GLU A 65 -7.02 -13.50 -12.39
N TYR A 66 -6.32 -12.99 -13.40
CA TYR A 66 -6.19 -11.56 -13.61
C TYR A 66 -7.54 -10.87 -13.84
N GLN A 67 -8.44 -11.44 -14.65
CA GLN A 67 -9.76 -10.88 -14.89
C GLN A 67 -10.58 -10.80 -13.59
N LYS A 68 -10.59 -11.88 -12.80
CA LYS A 68 -11.23 -11.93 -11.48
C LYS A 68 -10.70 -10.84 -10.55
N MET A 69 -9.37 -10.77 -10.40
CA MET A 69 -8.72 -9.77 -9.56
C MET A 69 -8.93 -8.33 -10.08
N ALA A 70 -9.08 -8.13 -11.39
CA ALA A 70 -9.35 -6.81 -11.97
C ALA A 70 -10.77 -6.31 -11.62
N VAL A 71 -11.76 -7.20 -11.64
CA VAL A 71 -13.14 -6.89 -11.21
C VAL A 71 -13.16 -6.56 -9.72
N GLU A 72 -12.53 -7.40 -8.90
CA GLU A 72 -12.44 -7.22 -7.46
C GLU A 72 -11.75 -5.89 -7.10
N TRP A 73 -10.61 -5.61 -7.71
CA TRP A 73 -9.89 -4.35 -7.53
C TRP A 73 -10.75 -3.12 -7.85
N LYS A 74 -11.43 -3.13 -9.00
CA LYS A 74 -12.31 -2.02 -9.40
C LYS A 74 -13.46 -1.86 -8.40
N ARG A 75 -14.09 -2.96 -7.96
CA ARG A 75 -15.19 -2.94 -6.99
C ARG A 75 -14.73 -2.41 -5.63
N ALA A 76 -13.62 -2.92 -5.10
CA ALA A 76 -13.05 -2.46 -3.85
C ALA A 76 -12.69 -0.98 -3.89
N MET A 77 -12.06 -0.51 -4.98
CA MET A 77 -11.69 0.89 -5.14
C MET A 77 -12.92 1.82 -5.17
N ARG A 78 -13.97 1.44 -5.91
CA ARG A 78 -15.22 2.24 -5.96
C ARG A 78 -15.90 2.30 -4.59
N ARG A 79 -16.00 1.17 -3.89
CA ARG A 79 -16.58 1.11 -2.53
C ARG A 79 -15.81 2.01 -1.57
N ALA A 80 -14.49 1.85 -1.50
CA ALA A 80 -13.66 2.63 -0.58
C ALA A 80 -13.78 4.15 -0.81
N LYS A 81 -13.84 4.59 -2.08
CA LYS A 81 -14.12 5.99 -2.43
C LYS A 81 -15.51 6.44 -2.00
N ALA A 82 -16.54 5.64 -2.30
CA ALA A 82 -17.92 5.97 -1.95
C ALA A 82 -18.14 6.03 -0.43
N ASP A 83 -17.55 5.09 0.31
CA ASP A 83 -17.68 5.03 1.78
C ASP A 83 -16.94 6.19 2.44
N SER A 84 -15.74 6.52 1.95
CA SER A 84 -15.02 7.71 2.40
C SER A 84 -15.76 8.99 2.10
N TRP A 85 -16.42 9.09 0.93
CA TRP A 85 -17.22 10.25 0.57
C TRP A 85 -18.47 10.36 1.44
N ARG A 86 -19.18 9.25 1.66
CA ARG A 86 -20.34 9.19 2.54
C ARG A 86 -19.97 9.60 3.96
N LYS A 87 -18.85 9.08 4.49
CA LYS A 87 -18.32 9.44 5.79
C LYS A 87 -17.98 10.91 5.88
N PHE A 88 -17.28 11.43 4.87
CA PHE A 88 -16.95 12.85 4.80
C PHE A 88 -18.22 13.73 4.80
N CYS A 89 -19.23 13.41 3.99
CA CYS A 89 -20.49 14.14 3.98
C CYS A 89 -21.27 14.04 5.30
N SER A 90 -21.19 12.92 6.02
CA SER A 90 -21.85 12.78 7.33
C SER A 90 -21.18 13.54 8.48
N GLU A 91 -19.90 13.91 8.32
CA GLU A 91 -19.11 14.64 9.34
C GLU A 91 -19.20 16.17 9.16
N VAL A 92 -19.87 16.64 8.10
CA VAL A 92 -19.97 18.07 7.77
C VAL A 92 -21.31 18.63 8.23
N GLU A 93 -21.29 19.62 9.11
CA GLU A 93 -22.49 20.36 9.54
C GLU A 93 -22.92 21.43 8.52
N ASP A 94 -21.98 22.16 7.93
CA ASP A 94 -22.25 23.17 6.89
C ASP A 94 -21.69 22.76 5.52
N PRO A 95 -22.54 22.55 4.50
CA PRO A 95 -22.14 22.25 3.13
C PRO A 95 -21.18 23.27 2.50
N TRP A 96 -21.14 24.52 2.95
CA TRP A 96 -20.20 25.51 2.41
C TRP A 96 -18.78 25.30 2.92
N ASP A 97 -18.65 24.89 4.19
CA ASP A 97 -17.40 24.45 4.81
C ASP A 97 -16.76 23.27 4.05
N MET A 98 -17.61 22.43 3.46
CA MET A 98 -17.25 21.32 2.57
C MET A 98 -16.47 21.79 1.33
N ILE A 99 -16.99 22.80 0.65
CA ILE A 99 -16.43 23.33 -0.59
C ILE A 99 -15.10 24.02 -0.30
N TYR A 100 -15.03 24.79 0.80
CA TYR A 100 -13.78 25.43 1.21
C TYR A 100 -12.67 24.44 1.58
N LYS A 101 -12.98 23.34 2.27
CA LYS A 101 -11.99 22.29 2.60
C LYS A 101 -11.48 21.52 1.37
N ILE A 102 -12.32 21.35 0.34
CA ILE A 102 -11.95 20.70 -0.92
C ILE A 102 -11.14 21.65 -1.83
N LEU A 103 -11.54 22.91 -1.92
CA LEU A 103 -10.89 23.91 -2.81
C LEU A 103 -9.56 24.44 -2.25
N LYS A 104 -9.37 24.44 -0.93
CA LYS A 104 -8.09 24.80 -0.30
C LYS A 104 -7.15 23.61 -0.10
N GLY A 105 -7.52 22.42 -0.58
CA GLY A 105 -6.71 21.19 -0.54
C GLY A 105 -5.64 21.14 -1.62
#